data_AF-A0A7C5EG11-F1
#
_entry.id   AF-A0A7C5EG11-F1
#
_cell.length_a   1.000
_cell.length_b   1.000
_cell.length_c   1.000
_cell.angle_alpha   90.00
_cell.angle_beta   90.00
_cell.angle_gamma   90.00
#
_symmetry.space_group_name_H-M   'P 1'
#
loop_
_entity.id
_entity.type
_entity.pdbx_description
1 polymer ?
#
loop_
_entity_poly.entity_id
_entity_poly.type
_entity_poly.pdbx_seq_one_letter_code
_entity_poly.pdbx_strand_id
1 'polypeptide(L)'
;MVVDRRAEVLDHFFAGKGEPTTLGTETQDAIKNSPDQQAREERIRTGQTSNVSRGNYGVDVTCQKYFVGDTPVHYSTTCGGGSCTTTFTSRGDGFWDVAFGDFDGPGPRGEVPGGTPYPFRPFSWQVMFPDPRTGP
;
A
#
# COMPACT_ATOMS: atom_id res chain seq x y z
N MET A 1 -6.16 -5.62 15.55
CA MET A 1 -6.16 -6.89 14.78
C MET A 1 -5.09 -6.81 13.70
N VAL A 2 -4.61 -7.96 13.23
CA VAL A 2 -3.75 -8.09 12.06
C VAL A 2 -4.53 -8.88 11.01
N VAL A 3 -4.50 -8.44 9.75
CA VAL A 3 -5.23 -9.09 8.65
C VAL A 3 -4.29 -9.44 7.50
N ASP A 4 -4.30 -10.71 7.10
CA ASP A 4 -3.55 -11.25 5.98
C ASP A 4 -4.41 -12.04 4.99
N ARG A 5 -5.60 -12.47 5.41
CA ARG A 5 -6.48 -13.34 4.63
C ARG A 5 -7.94 -12.91 4.69
N ARG A 6 -8.71 -13.34 3.71
CA ARG A 6 -10.16 -13.11 3.58
C ARG A 6 -10.93 -13.25 4.89
N ALA A 7 -10.72 -14.36 5.59
CA ALA A 7 -11.48 -14.67 6.81
C ALA A 7 -11.29 -13.62 7.90
N GLU A 8 -10.06 -13.13 8.09
CA GLU A 8 -9.71 -12.13 9.11
C GLU A 8 -10.29 -10.76 8.75
N VAL A 9 -10.23 -10.41 7.46
CA VAL A 9 -10.80 -9.16 6.95
C VAL A 9 -12.31 -9.13 7.17
N LEU A 10 -13.00 -10.23 6.85
CA LEU A 10 -14.45 -10.34 7.04
C LEU A 10 -14.83 -10.38 8.52
N ASP A 11 -14.08 -11.10 9.35
CA ASP A 11 -14.30 -11.13 10.80
C ASP A 11 -14.18 -9.72 11.40
N HIS A 12 -13.15 -8.96 11.02
CA HIS A 12 -13.00 -7.58 11.46
C HIS A 12 -14.09 -6.66 10.88
N PHE A 13 -14.55 -6.90 9.66
CA PHE A 13 -15.64 -6.13 9.06
C PHE A 13 -16.95 -6.28 9.85
N PHE A 14 -17.27 -7.48 10.34
CA PHE A 14 -18.52 -7.73 11.09
C PHE A 14 -18.40 -7.51 12.61
N ALA A 15 -17.22 -7.68 13.20
CA ALA A 15 -17.04 -7.63 14.66
C ALA A 15 -16.10 -6.50 15.14
N GLY A 16 -15.32 -5.91 14.23
CA GLY A 16 -14.24 -4.96 14.53
C GLY A 16 -14.65 -3.51 14.71
N LYS A 17 -15.94 -3.18 14.55
CA LYS A 17 -16.54 -1.85 14.82
C LYS A 17 -15.87 -0.69 14.09
N GLY A 18 -15.30 -0.94 12.90
CA GLY A 18 -14.63 0.10 12.11
C GLY A 18 -13.21 0.45 12.57
N GLU A 19 -12.65 -0.26 13.55
CA GLU A 19 -11.33 0.08 14.10
C GLU A 19 -10.20 -0.11 13.08
N PRO A 20 -9.20 0.79 13.01
CA PRO A 20 -8.08 0.62 12.09
C PRO A 20 -7.28 -0.65 12.35
N THR A 21 -7.04 -1.45 11.32
CA THR A 21 -6.34 -2.75 11.43
C THR A 21 -4.96 -2.72 10.77
N THR A 22 -4.06 -3.62 11.20
CA THR A 22 -2.71 -3.72 10.62
C THR A 22 -2.70 -4.78 9.52
N LEU A 23 -2.15 -4.45 8.35
CA LEU A 23 -1.89 -5.47 7.33
C LEU A 23 -0.79 -6.41 7.83
N GLY A 24 -1.02 -7.71 7.73
CA GLY A 24 -0.03 -8.71 8.12
C GLY A 24 1.12 -8.80 7.11
N THR A 25 2.13 -9.60 7.46
CA THR A 25 3.39 -9.64 6.72
C THR A 25 3.22 -10.18 5.31
N GLU A 26 2.36 -11.19 5.11
CA GLU A 26 2.13 -11.74 3.76
C GLU A 26 1.55 -10.68 2.81
N THR A 27 0.68 -9.82 3.33
CA THR A 27 0.03 -8.74 2.55
C THR A 27 0.97 -7.57 2.32
N GLN A 28 1.72 -7.17 3.35
CA GLN A 28 2.78 -6.18 3.18
C GLN A 28 3.81 -6.62 2.14
N ASP A 29 4.19 -7.90 2.13
CA ASP A 29 5.16 -8.43 1.19
C ASP A 29 4.59 -8.56 -0.23
N ALA A 30 3.29 -8.84 -0.37
CA ALA A 30 2.62 -8.75 -1.67
C ALA A 30 2.69 -7.33 -2.26
N ILE A 31 2.53 -6.28 -1.43
CA ILE A 31 2.68 -4.88 -1.85
C ILE A 31 4.12 -4.55 -2.20
N LYS A 32 5.08 -4.88 -1.31
CA LYS A 32 6.51 -4.57 -1.50
C LYS A 32 7.10 -5.25 -2.73
N ASN A 33 6.66 -6.47 -3.03
CA ASN A 33 7.24 -7.31 -4.07
C ASN A 33 6.34 -7.42 -5.31
N SER A 34 5.30 -6.60 -5.43
CA SER A 34 4.47 -6.59 -6.63
C SER A 34 5.29 -6.11 -7.84
N PRO A 35 4.97 -6.57 -9.06
CA PRO A 35 5.64 -6.10 -10.27
C PRO A 35 5.60 -4.58 -10.42
N ASP A 36 4.46 -3.97 -10.10
CA ASP A 36 4.27 -2.52 -10.17
C ASP A 36 5.16 -1.78 -9.17
N GLN A 37 5.21 -2.24 -7.91
CA GLN A 37 6.09 -1.65 -6.90
C GLN A 37 7.56 -1.76 -7.31
N GLN A 38 7.99 -2.93 -7.78
CA GLN A 38 9.38 -3.16 -8.22
C GLN A 38 9.74 -2.25 -9.41
N ALA A 39 8.84 -2.12 -10.38
CA ALA A 39 9.04 -1.23 -11.53
C ALA A 39 9.14 0.25 -11.10
N ARG A 40 8.33 0.69 -10.13
CA ARG A 40 8.38 2.06 -9.60
C ARG A 40 9.65 2.30 -8.81
N GLU A 41 10.05 1.35 -7.97
CA GLU A 41 11.29 1.40 -7.20
C GLU A 41 12.50 1.49 -8.14
N GLU A 42 12.57 0.68 -9.19
CA GLU A 42 13.67 0.70 -10.16
C GLU A 42 13.80 2.06 -10.85
N ARG A 43 12.67 2.67 -11.25
CA ARG A 43 12.68 4.01 -11.85
C ARG A 43 13.15 5.09 -10.88
N ILE A 44 12.84 4.96 -9.59
CA ILE A 44 13.35 5.86 -8.55
C ILE A 44 14.87 5.67 -8.39
N ARG A 45 15.31 4.40 -8.28
CA ARG A 45 16.73 4.03 -8.13
C ARG A 45 17.60 4.53 -9.28
N THR A 46 17.09 4.43 -10.51
CA THR A 46 17.81 4.80 -11.74
C THR A 46 17.62 6.26 -12.16
N GLY A 47 16.89 7.07 -11.39
CA GLY A 47 16.64 8.47 -11.71
C GLY A 47 15.70 8.72 -12.89
N GLN A 48 14.96 7.70 -13.34
CA GLN A 48 13.96 7.78 -14.43
C GLN A 48 12.62 8.38 -13.98
N THR A 49 12.48 8.68 -12.69
CA THR A 49 11.31 9.35 -12.11
C THR A 49 11.52 10.85 -12.13
N SER A 50 10.58 11.60 -12.73
CA SER A 50 10.67 13.06 -12.90
C SER A 50 10.82 13.84 -11.59
N ASN A 51 10.33 13.30 -10.48
CA ASN A 51 10.54 13.84 -9.15
C ASN A 51 11.03 12.76 -8.17
N VAL A 52 12.34 12.55 -8.08
CA VAL A 52 12.94 11.54 -7.18
C VAL A 52 12.70 11.87 -5.70
N SER A 53 12.51 13.15 -5.34
CA SER A 53 12.44 13.58 -3.93
C SER A 53 11.19 13.12 -3.20
N ARG A 54 10.03 13.07 -3.89
CA ARG A 54 8.75 12.66 -3.32
C ARG A 54 7.71 12.39 -4.41
N GLY A 55 6.77 11.50 -4.10
CA GLY A 55 5.59 11.29 -4.92
C GLY A 55 4.68 10.22 -4.35
N ASN A 56 3.70 9.82 -5.15
CA ASN A 56 2.81 8.71 -4.87
C ASN A 56 2.39 8.01 -6.17
N TYR A 57 1.93 6.79 -6.04
CA TYR A 57 1.37 5.97 -7.11
C TYR A 57 0.48 4.88 -6.49
N GLY A 58 -0.41 4.31 -7.30
CA GLY A 58 -1.14 3.08 -6.96
C GLY A 58 -0.27 1.84 -7.19
N VAL A 59 -0.51 0.81 -6.40
CA VAL A 59 0.06 -0.53 -6.54
C VAL A 59 -1.09 -1.52 -6.50
N ASP A 60 -1.41 -2.11 -7.65
CA ASP A 60 -2.46 -3.10 -7.77
C ASP A 60 -1.98 -4.48 -7.29
N VAL A 61 -2.55 -4.94 -6.18
CA VAL A 61 -2.36 -6.29 -5.66
C VAL A 61 -3.65 -7.09 -5.64
N THR A 62 -4.68 -6.69 -6.42
CA THR A 62 -6.00 -7.34 -6.44
C THR A 62 -5.91 -8.85 -6.67
N CYS A 63 -5.00 -9.28 -7.56
CA CYS A 63 -4.80 -10.69 -7.89
C CYS A 63 -4.18 -11.52 -6.73
N GLN A 64 -3.38 -10.88 -5.85
CA GLN A 64 -2.72 -11.53 -4.73
C GLN A 64 -3.51 -11.37 -3.42
N LYS A 65 -4.13 -10.21 -3.24
CA LYS A 65 -4.78 -9.71 -2.03
C LYS A 65 -5.99 -8.86 -2.44
N TYR A 66 -7.05 -9.53 -2.89
CA TYR A 66 -8.26 -8.87 -3.43
C TYR A 66 -8.89 -7.83 -2.48
N PHE A 67 -8.72 -7.99 -1.16
CA PHE A 67 -9.29 -7.10 -0.14
C PHE A 67 -8.46 -5.83 0.09
N VAL A 68 -7.29 -5.72 -0.55
CA VAL A 68 -6.48 -4.51 -0.59
C VAL A 68 -6.69 -3.79 -1.93
N GLY A 69 -6.69 -4.54 -3.03
CA GLY A 69 -6.93 -3.95 -4.35
C GLY A 69 -5.76 -3.08 -4.84
N ASP A 70 -6.07 -1.92 -5.43
CA ASP A 70 -5.09 -0.89 -5.79
C ASP A 70 -4.81 0.03 -4.59
N THR A 71 -3.66 -0.18 -3.95
CA THR A 71 -3.29 0.56 -2.74
C THR A 71 -2.34 1.73 -3.03
N PRO A 72 -2.60 2.93 -2.50
CA PRO A 72 -1.69 4.07 -2.58
C PRO A 72 -0.38 3.85 -1.81
N VAL A 73 0.73 3.94 -2.54
CA VAL A 73 2.09 4.01 -2.00
C VAL A 73 2.66 5.42 -2.19
N HIS A 74 3.10 6.01 -1.09
CA HIS A 74 3.83 7.26 -1.07
C HIS A 74 5.31 7.00 -0.91
N TYR A 75 6.16 7.85 -1.47
CA TYR A 75 7.60 7.78 -1.25
C TYR A 75 8.22 9.14 -1.01
N SER A 76 9.33 9.14 -0.30
CA SER A 76 10.23 10.28 -0.12
C SER A 76 11.68 9.81 -0.13
N THR A 77 12.53 10.50 -0.88
CA THR A 77 13.95 10.16 -1.04
C THR A 77 14.82 11.26 -0.45
N THR A 78 15.81 10.87 0.34
CA THR A 78 16.88 11.76 0.82
C THR A 78 18.22 11.21 0.35
N CYS A 79 19.06 12.07 -0.22
CA CYS A 79 20.36 11.69 -0.75
C CYS A 79 21.48 12.47 -0.06
N GLY A 80 22.54 11.77 0.31
CA GLY A 80 23.72 12.33 0.98
C GLY A 80 24.89 11.33 0.96
N GLY A 81 26.12 11.85 0.84
CA GLY A 81 27.33 11.01 0.89
C GLY A 81 27.41 9.95 -0.21
N GLY A 82 26.90 10.23 -1.41
CA GLY A 82 26.93 9.29 -2.55
C GLY A 82 25.85 8.20 -2.52
N SER A 83 24.91 8.26 -1.57
CA SER A 83 23.80 7.33 -1.45
C SER A 83 22.47 8.06 -1.30
N CYS A 84 21.39 7.40 -1.73
CA CYS A 84 20.01 7.81 -1.54
C CYS A 84 19.28 6.76 -0.69
N THR A 85 18.44 7.24 0.23
CA THR A 85 17.49 6.42 0.98
C THR A 85 16.08 6.85 0.59
N THR A 86 15.29 5.94 0.03
CA THR A 86 13.86 6.13 -0.20
C THR A 86 13.08 5.43 0.89
N THR A 87 12.20 6.17 1.55
CA THR A 87 11.16 5.61 2.42
C THR A 87 9.87 5.52 1.63
N PHE A 88 9.34 4.31 1.51
CA PHE A 88 8.01 4.04 0.98
C PHE A 88 7.02 3.90 2.13
N THR A 89 5.76 4.27 1.90
CA THR A 89 4.68 4.15 2.88
C THR A 89 3.38 3.84 2.18
N SER A 90 2.81 2.67 2.46
CA SER A 90 1.43 2.35 2.10
C SER A 90 0.51 3.05 3.09
N ARG A 91 -0.38 3.93 2.63
CA ARG A 91 -1.30 4.67 3.51
C ARG A 91 -2.50 5.23 2.76
N GLY A 92 -3.60 5.43 3.49
CA GLY A 92 -4.82 6.01 2.92
C GLY A 92 -5.71 4.99 2.23
N ASP A 93 -5.60 3.73 2.65
CA ASP A 93 -6.37 2.60 2.14
C ASP A 93 -7.14 1.91 3.27
N GLY A 94 -8.06 1.00 2.93
CA GLY A 94 -8.90 0.28 3.87
C GLY A 94 -9.76 -0.78 3.20
N PHE A 95 -10.48 -1.52 4.02
CA PHE A 95 -11.49 -2.46 3.53
C PHE A 95 -12.85 -1.77 3.56
N TRP A 96 -13.32 -1.37 2.38
CA TRP A 96 -14.52 -0.57 2.22
C TRP A 96 -15.77 -1.42 1.97
N ASP A 97 -15.69 -2.41 1.08
CA ASP A 97 -16.83 -3.24 0.69
C ASP A 97 -16.53 -4.75 0.66
N VAL A 98 -17.54 -5.55 1.00
CA VAL A 98 -17.46 -7.03 0.98
C VAL A 98 -17.78 -7.63 -0.39
N ALA A 99 -18.51 -6.90 -1.23
CA ALA A 99 -19.00 -7.37 -2.53
C ALA A 99 -18.28 -6.68 -3.70
N PHE A 100 -17.95 -7.45 -4.73
CA PHE A 100 -17.44 -6.92 -6.01
C PHE A 100 -18.54 -6.13 -6.72
N GLY A 101 -18.30 -4.85 -7.02
CA GLY A 101 -19.13 -4.05 -7.92
C GLY A 101 -19.15 -2.55 -7.61
N ASP A 102 -18.61 -1.75 -8.54
CA ASP A 102 -18.80 -0.31 -8.82
C ASP A 102 -18.81 0.74 -7.69
N PHE A 103 -18.57 0.39 -6.42
CA PHE A 103 -18.66 1.34 -5.30
C PHE A 103 -17.45 1.36 -4.37
N ASP A 104 -16.27 0.98 -4.86
CA ASP A 104 -15.02 0.96 -4.09
C ASP A 104 -14.57 2.38 -3.69
N GLY A 105 -15.11 2.86 -2.59
CA GLY A 105 -14.89 4.20 -2.06
C GLY A 105 -15.60 4.41 -0.72
N PRO A 106 -15.10 5.33 0.12
CA PRO A 106 -15.67 5.56 1.45
C PRO A 106 -17.11 6.05 1.36
N GLY A 107 -18.06 5.28 1.90
CA GLY A 107 -19.46 5.66 2.03
C GLY A 107 -20.40 4.46 2.15
N PRO A 108 -21.68 4.69 2.51
CA PRO A 108 -22.64 3.63 2.84
C PRO A 108 -23.23 2.92 1.60
N ARG A 109 -22.48 2.80 0.50
CA ARG A 109 -22.97 2.28 -0.78
C ARG A 109 -22.42 0.88 -1.01
N GLY A 110 -23.21 -0.16 -0.71
CA GLY A 110 -22.82 -1.55 -0.95
C GLY A 110 -22.48 -2.33 0.33
N GLU A 111 -22.51 -1.66 1.49
CA GLU A 111 -22.30 -2.29 2.79
C GLU A 111 -23.35 -3.39 3.04
N VAL A 112 -22.89 -4.64 3.19
CA VAL A 112 -23.74 -5.75 3.65
C VAL A 112 -24.27 -5.40 5.05
N PRO A 113 -25.59 -5.50 5.32
CA PRO A 113 -26.14 -5.18 6.63
C PRO A 113 -25.39 -5.91 7.75
N GLY A 114 -24.90 -5.14 8.73
CA GLY A 114 -24.16 -5.65 9.88
C GLY A 114 -22.64 -5.54 9.80
N GLY A 115 -22.09 -5.06 8.68
CA GLY A 115 -20.66 -4.76 8.55
C GLY A 115 -20.30 -3.31 8.82
N THR A 116 -19.01 -3.04 9.05
CA THR A 116 -18.47 -1.67 9.21
C THR A 116 -17.14 -1.54 8.46
N PRO A 117 -17.05 -0.67 7.44
CA PRO A 117 -15.79 -0.38 6.76
C PRO A 117 -14.72 0.11 7.74
N TYR A 118 -13.45 -0.16 7.42
CA TYR A 118 -12.34 0.24 8.29
C TYR A 118 -11.05 0.54 7.52
N PRO A 119 -10.24 1.50 8.00
CA PRO A 119 -8.96 1.80 7.37
C PRO A 119 -7.88 0.79 7.73
N PHE A 120 -6.91 0.62 6.83
CA PHE A 120 -5.65 -0.04 7.14
C PHE A 120 -4.68 0.96 7.80
N ARG A 121 -3.95 0.49 8.80
CA ARG A 121 -2.87 1.25 9.42
C ARG A 121 -1.71 1.37 8.44
N PRO A 122 -1.12 2.57 8.28
CA PRO A 122 0.06 2.75 7.45
C PRO A 122 1.21 1.84 7.86
N PHE A 123 1.97 1.37 6.88
CA PHE A 123 3.26 0.73 7.10
C PHE A 123 4.29 1.29 6.12
N SER A 124 5.55 1.27 6.55
CA SER A 124 6.66 1.85 5.79
C SER A 124 7.81 0.87 5.66
N TRP A 125 8.56 1.01 4.57
CA TRP A 125 9.81 0.30 4.36
C TRP A 125 10.83 1.22 3.69
N GLN A 126 12.10 0.86 3.80
CA GLN A 126 13.19 1.67 3.30
C GLN A 126 14.06 0.89 2.34
N VAL A 127 14.60 1.63 1.39
CA VAL A 127 15.48 1.13 0.35
C VAL A 127 16.62 2.11 0.19
N MET A 128 17.85 1.59 0.16
CA MET A 128 19.06 2.35 -0.10
C MET A 128 19.64 1.99 -1.47
N PHE A 129 20.16 2.99 -2.19
CA PHE A 129 20.83 2.85 -3.48
C PHE A 129 21.88 3.94 -3.68
N PRO A 130 22.88 3.74 -4.57
CA PRO A 130 23.82 4.79 -4.95
C PRO A 130 23.10 6.02 -5.50
N ASP A 131 23.61 7.22 -5.26
CA ASP A 131 22.99 8.44 -5.79
C ASP A 131 23.05 8.44 -7.33
N PRO A 132 21.90 8.38 -8.04
CA PRO A 132 21.89 8.30 -9.50
C PRO A 132 22.42 9.59 -10.14
N ARG A 133 22.54 10.69 -9.38
CA ARG A 133 23.08 11.96 -9.86
C ARG A 133 24.60 12.02 -9.84
N THR A 134 25.26 11.18 -9.04
CA THR A 134 26.72 11.26 -8.89
C THR A 134 27.48 10.44 -9.92
N GLY A 135 26.81 9.52 -10.64
CA GLY A 135 27.47 8.64 -11.62
C GLY A 135 28.64 7.82 -11.02
N PRO A 136 29.19 6.84 -11.76
CA PRO A 136 30.57 6.43 -11.55
C PRO A 136 31.56 7.53 -11.99
#